data_AF-A0AAP0WY63-F1
#
_entry.id   AF-A0AAP0WY63-F1
#
_cell.length_a   1.000
_cell.length_b   1.000
_cell.length_c   1.000
_cell.angle_alpha   90.00
_cell.angle_beta   90.00
_cell.angle_gamma   90.00
#
_symmetry.space_group_name_H-M   'P 1'
#
loop_
_entity.id
_entity.type
_entity.pdbx_description
1 polymer ?
#
loop_
_entity_poly.entity_id
_entity_poly.type
_entity_poly.pdbx_seq_one_letter_code
_entity_poly.pdbx_strand_id
1 'polypeptide(L)'
;MSSSAAGRWLSAASSPRAASGSFTAAGRCADGDVNGGGEQVRQQAGGHQRRLLLKEEALSSASTIGYFNSAQAMIDYAAVIIYVKKKLSAENSPVIVIGASYGGMLASWFQLKYPHIATGALASSAPILYFDDITPQDGYYSTVEKDFREASESCYETIRKSWSEIDRVAFEANGLSTLSKRFKTCNNLNNSVELKDYLSLTYTGAAQYNRPPNFQVTMVCRSIDGASEGTDILGRIYAGIVSYRGNRSCYNTTSSLTEISVGWKWQVNFIPSISSGQLPSINYGPKTKIVNEA
;
A
#
# COMPACT_ATOMS: atom_id res chain seq x y z
N MET A 1 -13.92 -31.71 3.58
CA MET A 1 -12.69 -31.04 4.05
C MET A 1 -11.88 -30.63 2.83
N SER A 2 -11.33 -29.42 2.84
CA SER A 2 -10.46 -28.80 1.81
C SER A 2 -11.12 -28.26 0.54
N SER A 3 -11.61 -27.01 0.61
CA SER A 3 -11.51 -26.02 -0.48
C SER A 3 -11.83 -24.63 0.11
N SER A 4 -10.84 -23.95 0.69
CA SER A 4 -11.04 -22.62 1.32
C SER A 4 -9.74 -21.82 1.51
N ALA A 5 -8.56 -22.41 1.32
CA ALA A 5 -7.30 -21.74 1.63
C ALA A 5 -6.80 -20.74 0.56
N ALA A 6 -7.27 -20.85 -0.69
CA ALA A 6 -6.73 -20.09 -1.82
C ALA A 6 -7.22 -18.62 -1.90
N GLY A 7 -8.37 -18.28 -1.29
CA GLY A 7 -8.96 -16.93 -1.39
C GLY A 7 -8.32 -15.87 -0.48
N ARG A 8 -7.42 -16.25 0.44
CA ARG A 8 -6.99 -15.40 1.56
C ARG A 8 -5.75 -14.52 1.32
N TRP A 9 -5.22 -14.44 0.09
CA TRP A 9 -3.90 -13.85 -0.16
C TRP A 9 -3.85 -12.66 -1.15
N LEU A 10 -4.99 -12.18 -1.67
CA LEU A 10 -5.00 -11.24 -2.80
C LEU A 10 -5.17 -9.74 -2.47
N SER A 11 -5.50 -9.34 -1.24
CA SER A 11 -5.94 -7.96 -0.96
C SER A 11 -4.85 -6.96 -0.52
N ALA A 12 -3.70 -6.83 -1.20
CA ALA A 12 -2.57 -6.01 -0.70
C ALA A 12 -2.21 -4.72 -1.50
N ALA A 13 -3.12 -4.08 -2.24
CA ALA A 13 -2.72 -3.08 -3.25
C ALA A 13 -3.02 -1.58 -3.00
N SER A 14 -3.68 -1.13 -1.92
CA SER A 14 -4.15 0.28 -1.86
C SER A 14 -3.93 1.08 -0.57
N SER A 15 -3.12 0.61 0.39
CA SER A 15 -2.86 1.37 1.64
C SER A 15 -1.49 2.08 1.65
N PRO A 16 -1.37 3.32 2.16
CA PRO A 16 -0.07 3.96 2.44
C PRO A 16 0.84 3.16 3.39
N ARG A 17 0.28 2.24 4.18
CA ARG A 17 1.06 1.27 4.99
C ARG A 17 1.58 0.07 4.19
N ALA A 18 1.03 -0.21 3.02
CA ALA A 18 1.53 -1.25 2.11
C ALA A 18 2.83 -0.83 1.39
N ALA A 19 3.16 0.46 1.40
CA ALA A 19 4.41 1.01 0.87
C ALA A 19 5.64 0.71 1.75
N SER A 20 5.48 0.07 2.92
CA SER A 20 6.58 -0.37 3.79
C SER A 20 6.96 -1.84 3.58
N GLY A 21 6.75 -2.38 2.37
CA GLY A 21 7.13 -3.75 2.06
C GLY A 21 8.62 -3.98 2.35
N SER A 22 8.93 -4.89 3.26
CA SER A 22 10.31 -5.27 3.55
C SER A 22 10.88 -6.04 2.36
N PHE A 23 12.02 -5.59 1.84
CA PHE A 23 12.87 -6.35 0.95
C PHE A 23 13.96 -6.98 1.80
N THR A 24 14.06 -8.31 1.82
CA THR A 24 15.11 -9.01 2.55
C THR A 24 15.77 -10.01 1.64
N ALA A 25 17.08 -9.88 1.49
CA ALA A 25 17.92 -10.91 0.92
C ALA A 25 18.32 -11.87 2.04
N ALA A 26 17.88 -13.13 1.96
CA ALA A 26 18.27 -14.17 2.92
C ALA A 26 19.27 -15.12 2.26
N GLY A 27 20.38 -15.38 2.94
CA GLY A 27 21.37 -16.40 2.61
C GLY A 27 21.85 -17.05 3.90
N ARG A 28 22.04 -18.38 3.89
CA ARG A 28 22.67 -19.08 5.01
C ARG A 28 24.17 -18.79 4.98
N CYS A 29 24.62 -17.91 5.87
CA CYS A 29 26.02 -17.86 6.28
C CYS A 29 26.20 -18.87 7.43
N ALA A 30 27.32 -19.61 7.42
CA ALA A 30 27.71 -20.44 8.57
C ALA A 30 27.90 -19.54 9.82
N ASP A 31 27.57 -20.10 10.99
CA ASP A 31 27.42 -19.40 12.27
C ASP A 31 28.49 -18.35 12.57
N GLY A 32 28.03 -17.13 12.86
CA GLY A 32 28.84 -16.03 13.38
C GLY A 32 27.93 -14.89 13.83
N ASP A 33 27.88 -14.64 15.15
CA ASP A 33 27.12 -13.57 15.78
C ASP A 33 27.41 -12.19 15.15
N VAL A 34 26.37 -11.42 14.82
CA VAL A 34 26.51 -10.04 14.37
C VAL A 34 25.67 -9.12 15.25
N ASN A 35 26.35 -8.46 16.21
CA ASN A 35 25.97 -7.14 16.70
C ASN A 35 26.52 -6.10 15.71
N GLY A 36 25.66 -5.27 15.10
CA GLY A 36 26.08 -4.28 14.10
C GLY A 36 25.28 -2.98 14.20
N GLY A 37 25.86 -1.99 14.89
CA GLY A 37 25.42 -0.60 14.85
C GLY A 37 25.60 0.01 13.46
N GLY A 38 24.76 1.00 13.14
CA GLY A 38 24.68 1.63 11.83
C GLY A 38 25.95 2.40 11.45
N GLU A 39 26.57 1.99 10.34
CA GLU A 39 27.64 2.74 9.69
C GLU A 39 27.23 3.00 8.22
N GLN A 40 27.26 4.28 7.80
CA GLN A 40 26.87 4.70 6.46
C GLN A 40 27.83 4.13 5.40
N VAL A 41 27.31 3.25 4.55
CA VAL A 41 28.08 2.59 3.49
C VAL A 41 28.31 3.54 2.30
N ARG A 42 29.55 4.04 2.16
CA ARG A 42 30.08 4.59 0.91
C ARG A 42 30.90 3.49 0.22
N GLN A 43 30.55 3.07 -1.00
CA GLN A 43 31.45 2.23 -1.80
C GLN A 43 31.56 2.71 -3.25
N GLN A 44 32.82 2.81 -3.70
CA GLN A 44 33.23 3.07 -5.08
C GLN A 44 33.27 1.75 -5.86
N ALA A 45 32.62 1.73 -7.02
CA ALA A 45 32.85 0.74 -8.07
C ALA A 45 32.91 1.47 -9.42
N GLY A 46 34.08 1.41 -10.07
CA GLY A 46 34.30 1.75 -11.49
C GLY A 46 33.86 3.14 -11.95
N GLY A 47 34.72 4.16 -11.81
CA GLY A 47 34.72 5.40 -12.61
C GLY A 47 33.51 6.34 -12.55
N HIS A 48 32.38 5.91 -11.99
CA HIS A 48 31.22 6.74 -11.69
C HIS A 48 30.80 6.48 -10.25
N GLN A 49 31.15 7.43 -9.39
CA GLN A 49 30.77 7.42 -7.99
C GLN A 49 29.26 7.70 -7.88
N ARG A 50 28.43 6.67 -8.06
CA ARG A 50 26.98 6.79 -7.81
C ARG A 50 26.75 6.76 -6.31
N ARG A 51 26.46 7.93 -5.77
CA ARG A 51 25.99 8.13 -4.40
C ARG A 51 24.61 7.49 -4.27
N LEU A 52 24.45 6.53 -3.35
CA LEU A 52 23.14 6.08 -2.89
C LEU A 52 22.42 7.32 -2.32
N LEU A 53 21.34 7.75 -2.97
CA LEU A 53 20.54 8.87 -2.50
C LEU A 53 19.66 8.37 -1.36
N LEU A 54 19.75 9.02 -0.20
CA LEU A 54 18.83 8.74 0.89
C LEU A 54 17.41 9.15 0.48
N LYS A 55 16.40 8.45 1.00
CA LYS A 55 14.98 8.73 0.72
C LYS A 55 14.63 10.21 0.91
N GLU A 56 15.14 10.84 1.96
CA GLU A 56 14.93 12.26 2.25
C GLU A 56 15.55 13.18 1.19
N GLU A 57 16.74 12.84 0.69
CA GLU A 57 17.42 13.59 -0.37
C GLU A 57 16.71 13.44 -1.72
N ALA A 58 16.23 12.22 -2.03
CA ALA A 58 15.44 11.96 -3.22
C ALA A 58 14.10 12.73 -3.21
N LEU A 59 13.46 12.88 -2.04
CA LEU A 59 12.19 13.60 -1.91
C LEU A 59 12.34 15.13 -1.74
N SER A 60 13.58 15.64 -1.61
CA SER A 60 13.84 17.04 -1.25
C SER A 60 13.57 18.07 -2.34
N SER A 61 13.57 17.68 -3.63
CA SER A 61 13.41 18.64 -4.73
C SER A 61 12.85 18.01 -6.01
N ALA A 62 12.28 18.85 -6.89
CA ALA A 62 11.79 18.40 -8.19
C ALA A 62 12.89 17.82 -9.10
N SER A 63 14.15 18.23 -8.91
CA SER A 63 15.29 17.70 -9.66
C SER A 63 15.78 16.35 -9.13
N THR A 64 15.48 16.00 -7.87
CA THR A 64 15.91 14.74 -7.25
C THR A 64 14.81 13.69 -7.15
N ILE A 65 13.53 14.08 -7.20
CA ILE A 65 12.40 13.15 -7.06
C ILE A 65 12.28 12.15 -8.21
N GLY A 66 12.85 12.46 -9.39
CA GLY A 66 12.97 11.52 -10.50
C GLY A 66 13.77 10.26 -10.16
N TYR A 67 14.69 10.32 -9.19
CA TYR A 67 15.44 9.15 -8.70
C TYR A 67 14.60 8.25 -7.78
N PHE A 68 13.44 8.71 -7.30
CA PHE A 68 12.54 7.93 -6.46
C PHE A 68 11.66 6.98 -7.28
N ASN A 69 12.28 5.97 -7.90
CA ASN A 69 11.62 4.98 -8.76
C ASN A 69 12.09 3.54 -8.50
N SER A 70 11.33 2.56 -9.00
CA SER A 70 11.58 1.13 -8.80
C SER A 70 12.90 0.64 -9.43
N ALA A 71 13.29 1.20 -10.58
CA ALA A 71 14.53 0.82 -11.25
C ALA A 71 15.76 1.20 -10.41
N GLN A 72 15.78 2.41 -9.84
CA GLN A 72 16.85 2.83 -8.93
C GLN A 72 16.87 1.99 -7.66
N ALA A 73 15.71 1.72 -7.05
CA ALA A 73 15.64 0.85 -5.88
C ALA A 73 16.25 -0.54 -6.14
N MET A 74 16.00 -1.13 -7.32
CA MET A 74 16.61 -2.41 -7.69
C MET A 74 18.13 -2.31 -7.92
N ILE A 75 18.63 -1.21 -8.50
CA ILE A 75 20.07 -0.97 -8.63
C ILE A 75 20.73 -0.88 -7.26
N ASP A 76 20.09 -0.18 -6.32
CA ASP A 76 20.58 -0.04 -4.94
C ASP A 76 20.63 -1.39 -4.23
N TYR A 77 19.59 -2.23 -4.37
CA TYR A 77 19.58 -3.59 -3.82
C TYR A 77 20.69 -4.46 -4.40
N ALA A 78 20.93 -4.38 -5.71
CA ALA A 78 22.03 -5.10 -6.36
C ALA A 78 23.39 -4.68 -5.79
N ALA A 79 23.61 -3.37 -5.65
CA ALA A 79 24.85 -2.83 -5.09
C ALA A 79 25.08 -3.29 -3.64
N VAL A 80 24.03 -3.25 -2.80
CA VAL A 80 24.10 -3.72 -1.41
C VAL A 80 24.39 -5.22 -1.33
N ILE A 81 23.74 -6.04 -2.15
CA ILE A 81 23.99 -7.50 -2.14
C ILE A 81 25.45 -7.79 -2.55
N ILE A 82 25.95 -7.14 -3.60
CA ILE A 82 27.35 -7.31 -4.04
C ILE A 82 28.32 -6.86 -2.94
N TYR A 83 28.05 -5.70 -2.30
CA TYR A 83 28.82 -5.20 -1.17
C TYR A 83 28.90 -6.24 -0.05
N VAL A 84 27.74 -6.76 0.38
CA VAL A 84 27.63 -7.67 1.53
C VAL A 84 28.36 -8.98 1.21
N LYS A 85 28.16 -9.53 0.01
CA LYS A 85 28.86 -10.76 -0.42
C LYS A 85 30.38 -10.57 -0.37
N LYS A 86 30.90 -9.46 -0.88
CA LYS A 86 32.34 -9.16 -0.82
C LYS A 86 32.83 -8.94 0.60
N LYS A 87 32.07 -8.19 1.41
CA LYS A 87 32.45 -7.86 2.80
C LYS A 87 32.52 -9.11 3.69
N LEU A 88 31.66 -10.09 3.42
CA LEU A 88 31.58 -11.35 4.15
C LEU A 88 32.34 -12.52 3.49
N SER A 89 33.09 -12.28 2.41
CA SER A 89 33.76 -13.35 1.62
C SER A 89 32.80 -14.48 1.22
N ALA A 90 31.60 -14.10 0.80
CA ALA A 90 30.46 -14.96 0.52
C ALA A 90 30.07 -14.92 -0.96
N GLU A 91 31.02 -14.72 -1.88
CA GLU A 91 30.80 -14.51 -3.31
C GLU A 91 30.01 -15.65 -3.98
N ASN A 92 30.20 -16.88 -3.53
CA ASN A 92 29.51 -18.07 -4.06
C ASN A 92 28.20 -18.39 -3.34
N SER A 93 27.83 -17.62 -2.31
CA SER A 93 26.59 -17.87 -1.56
C SER A 93 25.36 -17.54 -2.41
N PRO A 94 24.36 -18.44 -2.48
CA PRO A 94 23.11 -18.17 -3.18
C PRO A 94 22.32 -17.10 -2.42
N VAL A 95 21.56 -16.30 -3.17
CA VAL A 95 20.76 -15.20 -2.62
C VAL A 95 19.31 -15.43 -2.98
N ILE A 96 18.43 -15.42 -1.98
CA ILE A 96 16.98 -15.40 -2.19
C ILE A 96 16.45 -14.02 -1.81
N VAL A 97 15.74 -13.36 -2.72
CA VAL A 97 15.10 -12.07 -2.47
C VAL A 97 13.64 -12.28 -2.06
N ILE A 98 13.24 -11.71 -0.94
CA ILE A 98 11.91 -11.90 -0.37
C ILE A 98 11.24 -10.54 -0.26
N GLY A 99 9.97 -10.46 -0.67
CA GLY A 99 9.19 -9.24 -0.53
C GLY A 99 7.69 -9.50 -0.52
N ALA A 100 6.94 -8.53 0.01
CA ALA A 100 5.47 -8.56 0.04
C ALA A 100 4.87 -7.27 -0.53
N SER A 101 3.65 -7.34 -1.09
CA SER A 101 2.97 -6.20 -1.74
C SER A 101 3.89 -5.56 -2.80
N TYR A 102 4.11 -4.24 -2.77
CA TYR A 102 5.08 -3.58 -3.66
C TYR A 102 6.50 -4.15 -3.53
N GLY A 103 6.93 -4.52 -2.31
CA GLY A 103 8.20 -5.22 -2.10
C GLY A 103 8.25 -6.59 -2.80
N GLY A 104 7.10 -7.27 -2.91
CA GLY A 104 6.98 -8.52 -3.66
C GLY A 104 7.07 -8.29 -5.17
N MET A 105 6.54 -7.16 -5.67
CA MET A 105 6.73 -6.76 -7.07
C MET A 105 8.21 -6.48 -7.34
N LEU A 106 8.89 -5.74 -6.44
CA LEU A 106 10.33 -5.51 -6.51
C LEU A 106 11.11 -6.84 -6.48
N ALA A 107 10.75 -7.80 -5.61
CA ALA A 107 11.40 -9.11 -5.55
C ALA A 107 11.25 -9.88 -6.88
N SER A 108 10.05 -9.91 -7.46
CA SER A 108 9.79 -10.52 -8.77
C SER A 108 10.60 -9.83 -9.88
N TRP A 109 10.56 -8.51 -9.97
CA TRP A 109 11.29 -7.75 -11.00
C TRP A 109 12.80 -7.87 -10.82
N PHE A 110 13.29 -7.89 -9.59
CA PHE A 110 14.71 -8.07 -9.29
C PHE A 110 15.20 -9.43 -9.79
N GLN A 111 14.46 -10.52 -9.55
CA GLN A 111 14.82 -11.83 -10.06
C GLN A 111 14.86 -11.88 -11.59
N LEU A 112 13.93 -11.19 -12.26
CA LEU A 112 13.88 -11.12 -13.72
C LEU A 112 15.04 -10.29 -14.31
N LYS A 113 15.44 -9.20 -13.65
CA LYS A 113 16.48 -8.27 -14.13
C LYS A 113 17.90 -8.64 -13.70
N TYR A 114 18.05 -9.23 -12.52
CA TYR A 114 19.34 -9.58 -11.92
C TYR A 114 19.43 -11.06 -11.52
N PRO A 115 19.13 -12.02 -12.42
CA PRO A 115 19.20 -13.46 -12.11
C PRO A 115 20.63 -13.95 -11.82
N HIS A 116 21.64 -13.16 -12.20
CA HIS A 116 23.05 -13.42 -11.86
C HIS A 116 23.42 -12.99 -10.43
N ILE A 117 22.58 -12.19 -9.78
CA ILE A 117 22.77 -11.74 -8.38
C ILE A 117 21.89 -12.56 -7.44
N ALA A 118 20.62 -12.77 -7.79
CA ALA A 118 19.66 -13.55 -7.00
C ALA A 118 19.33 -14.88 -7.68
N THR A 119 19.42 -15.96 -6.89
CA THR A 119 19.11 -17.33 -7.31
C THR A 119 17.61 -17.58 -7.38
N GLY A 120 16.81 -16.86 -6.59
CA GLY A 120 15.36 -16.98 -6.59
C GLY A 120 14.68 -15.85 -5.82
N ALA A 121 13.35 -15.76 -5.98
CA ALA A 121 12.53 -14.80 -5.29
C ALA A 121 11.28 -15.43 -4.65
N LEU A 122 10.91 -14.91 -3.48
CA LEU A 122 9.60 -15.12 -2.87
C LEU A 122 8.81 -13.81 -2.89
N ALA A 123 7.81 -13.75 -3.77
CA ALA A 123 6.96 -12.59 -3.95
C ALA A 123 5.57 -12.84 -3.35
N SER A 124 5.35 -12.39 -2.11
CA SER A 124 4.11 -12.62 -1.37
C SER A 124 3.08 -11.53 -1.66
N SER A 125 1.86 -11.91 -2.05
CA SER A 125 0.76 -10.96 -2.33
C SER A 125 1.18 -9.78 -3.23
N ALA A 126 2.01 -10.07 -4.25
CA ALA A 126 2.56 -9.07 -5.17
C ALA A 126 1.58 -8.81 -6.32
N PRO A 127 0.99 -7.61 -6.45
CA PRO A 127 0.00 -7.33 -7.49
C PRO A 127 0.66 -7.03 -8.85
N ILE A 128 1.49 -7.95 -9.36
CA ILE A 128 2.26 -7.77 -10.60
C ILE A 128 1.40 -7.70 -11.88
N LEU A 129 0.11 -8.05 -11.78
CA LEU A 129 -0.87 -8.00 -12.88
C LEU A 129 -1.86 -6.83 -12.78
N TYR A 130 -1.75 -5.98 -11.76
CA TYR A 130 -2.62 -4.80 -11.57
C TYR A 130 -2.10 -3.61 -12.37
N PHE A 131 -1.88 -3.82 -13.67
CA PHE A 131 -1.44 -2.80 -14.63
C PHE A 131 -2.28 -2.87 -15.88
N ASP A 132 -2.44 -1.71 -16.53
CA ASP A 132 -3.19 -1.55 -17.77
C ASP A 132 -4.59 -2.21 -17.64
N ASP A 133 -5.04 -2.89 -18.70
CA ASP A 133 -6.33 -3.59 -18.74
C ASP A 133 -6.21 -5.10 -18.45
N ILE A 134 -5.14 -5.54 -17.76
CA ILE A 134 -4.90 -6.97 -17.46
C ILE A 134 -5.87 -7.47 -16.37
N THR A 135 -6.10 -6.66 -15.34
CA THR A 135 -7.00 -6.97 -14.22
C THR A 135 -8.12 -5.94 -14.17
N PRO A 136 -9.39 -6.34 -13.90
CA PRO A 136 -10.48 -5.39 -13.72
C PRO A 136 -10.15 -4.32 -12.67
N GLN A 137 -10.46 -3.06 -12.97
CA GLN A 137 -10.12 -1.92 -12.10
C GLN A 137 -10.78 -2.01 -10.71
N ASP A 138 -11.93 -2.67 -10.62
CA ASP A 138 -12.68 -2.88 -9.39
C ASP A 138 -12.24 -4.14 -8.61
N GLY A 139 -11.37 -4.99 -9.17
CA GLY A 139 -11.09 -6.33 -8.63
C GLY A 139 -10.63 -6.36 -7.17
N TYR A 140 -9.95 -5.30 -6.71
CA TYR A 140 -9.62 -5.14 -5.29
C TYR A 140 -10.86 -4.97 -4.41
N TYR A 141 -11.76 -4.05 -4.79
CA TYR A 141 -12.97 -3.78 -4.04
C TYR A 141 -13.97 -4.93 -4.15
N SER A 142 -14.05 -5.62 -5.28
CA SER A 142 -14.91 -6.79 -5.45
C SER A 142 -14.45 -7.96 -4.56
N THR A 143 -13.15 -8.08 -4.29
CA THR A 143 -12.62 -9.03 -3.30
C THR A 143 -13.00 -8.64 -1.87
N VAL A 144 -12.85 -7.36 -1.51
CA VAL A 144 -13.27 -6.86 -0.19
C VAL A 144 -14.77 -7.04 0.03
N GLU A 145 -15.58 -6.73 -0.98
CA GLU A 145 -17.02 -6.97 -0.95
C GLU A 145 -17.34 -8.44 -0.64
N LYS A 146 -16.69 -9.36 -1.36
CA LYS A 146 -16.88 -10.79 -1.19
C LYS A 146 -16.53 -11.25 0.24
N ASP A 147 -15.44 -10.74 0.82
CA ASP A 147 -15.05 -11.08 2.20
C ASP A 147 -16.16 -10.71 3.21
N PHE A 148 -16.76 -9.53 3.06
CA PHE A 148 -17.87 -9.09 3.92
C PHE A 148 -19.15 -9.88 3.68
N ARG A 149 -19.47 -10.18 2.42
CA ARG A 149 -20.64 -10.99 2.06
C ARG A 149 -20.54 -12.42 2.61
N GLU A 150 -19.37 -13.05 2.49
CA GLU A 150 -19.11 -14.39 3.05
C GLU A 150 -19.18 -14.40 4.58
N ALA A 151 -18.84 -13.30 5.24
CA ALA A 151 -18.96 -13.17 6.69
C ALA A 151 -20.43 -12.98 7.15
N SER A 152 -21.21 -12.17 6.44
CA SER A 152 -22.65 -12.01 6.65
C SER A 152 -23.31 -11.23 5.50
N GLU A 153 -24.34 -11.83 4.89
CA GLU A 153 -25.14 -11.18 3.84
C GLU A 153 -25.88 -9.94 4.37
N SER A 154 -26.39 -9.99 5.62
CA SER A 154 -27.07 -8.85 6.27
C SER A 154 -26.12 -7.67 6.50
N CYS A 155 -24.91 -7.97 6.98
CA CYS A 155 -23.85 -6.98 7.16
C CYS A 155 -23.48 -6.33 5.83
N TYR A 156 -23.23 -7.14 4.80
CA TYR A 156 -22.94 -6.67 3.45
C TYR A 156 -24.03 -5.74 2.92
N GLU A 157 -25.30 -6.15 2.98
CA GLU A 157 -26.43 -5.35 2.50
C GLU A 157 -26.58 -4.04 3.29
N THR A 158 -26.31 -4.06 4.60
CA THR A 158 -26.31 -2.84 5.43
C THR A 158 -25.20 -1.88 5.00
N ILE A 159 -23.97 -2.37 4.77
CA ILE A 159 -22.86 -1.57 4.26
C ILE A 159 -23.21 -0.98 2.90
N ARG A 160 -23.72 -1.81 1.98
CA ARG A 160 -24.12 -1.39 0.63
C ARG A 160 -25.15 -0.27 0.64
N LYS A 161 -26.20 -0.39 1.46
CA LYS A 161 -27.26 0.64 1.59
C LYS A 161 -26.76 1.90 2.29
N SER A 162 -25.75 1.79 3.15
CA SER A 162 -25.22 2.93 3.88
C SER A 162 -24.64 4.02 2.99
N TRP A 163 -24.10 3.66 1.81
CA TRP A 163 -23.50 4.63 0.90
C TRP A 163 -24.50 5.68 0.41
N SER A 164 -25.67 5.25 -0.07
CA SER A 164 -26.75 6.16 -0.47
C SER A 164 -27.36 6.90 0.71
N GLU A 165 -27.41 6.27 1.89
CA GLU A 165 -27.96 6.90 3.09
C GLU A 165 -27.06 8.03 3.60
N ILE A 166 -25.73 7.88 3.49
CA ILE A 166 -24.77 8.96 3.77
C ILE A 166 -25.01 10.14 2.84
N ASP A 167 -25.18 9.90 1.53
CA ASP A 167 -25.41 10.98 0.56
C ASP A 167 -26.76 11.67 0.79
N ARG A 168 -27.81 10.88 1.11
CA ARG A 168 -29.14 11.40 1.46
C ARG A 168 -29.07 12.35 2.66
N VAL A 169 -28.46 11.91 3.77
CA VAL A 169 -28.31 12.75 4.98
C VAL A 169 -27.40 13.94 4.70
N ALA A 170 -26.32 13.79 3.93
CA ALA A 170 -25.43 14.90 3.61
C ALA A 170 -26.11 16.04 2.85
N PHE A 171 -27.16 15.74 2.06
CA PHE A 171 -27.94 16.72 1.31
C PHE A 171 -28.96 17.49 2.16
N GLU A 172 -29.30 16.98 3.36
CA GLU A 172 -30.22 17.65 4.26
C GLU A 172 -29.61 18.92 4.88
N ALA A 173 -30.47 19.82 5.38
CA ALA A 173 -30.03 20.98 6.14
C ALA A 173 -29.23 20.54 7.38
N ASN A 174 -28.00 21.03 7.52
CA ASN A 174 -27.03 20.62 8.55
C ASN A 174 -26.62 19.13 8.49
N GLY A 175 -26.88 18.44 7.37
CA GLY A 175 -26.60 17.03 7.16
C GLY A 175 -25.17 16.60 7.46
N LEU A 176 -24.19 17.35 6.95
CA LEU A 176 -22.77 17.09 7.22
C LEU A 176 -22.40 17.24 8.71
N SER A 177 -23.00 18.19 9.43
CA SER A 177 -22.80 18.33 10.87
C SER A 177 -23.43 17.16 11.63
N THR A 178 -24.62 16.72 11.22
CA THR A 178 -25.28 15.53 11.74
C THR A 178 -24.42 14.29 11.56
N LEU A 179 -23.87 14.07 10.35
CA LEU A 179 -22.94 12.98 10.08
C LEU A 179 -21.67 13.08 10.92
N SER A 180 -21.08 14.28 11.02
CA SER A 180 -19.86 14.52 11.81
C SER A 180 -20.06 14.12 13.28
N LYS A 181 -21.17 14.54 13.89
CA LYS A 181 -21.52 14.19 15.27
C LYS A 181 -21.80 12.68 15.41
N ARG A 182 -22.58 12.12 14.48
CA ARG A 182 -22.99 10.72 14.50
C ARG A 182 -21.80 9.76 14.42
N PHE A 183 -20.86 10.07 13.53
CA PHE A 183 -19.65 9.27 13.34
C PHE A 183 -18.49 9.71 14.25
N LYS A 184 -18.70 10.70 15.14
CA LYS A 184 -17.67 11.31 15.99
C LYS A 184 -16.41 11.69 15.22
N THR A 185 -16.54 12.40 14.10
CA THR A 185 -15.37 12.85 13.34
C THR A 185 -14.61 13.93 14.13
N CYS A 186 -13.28 13.96 14.03
CA CYS A 186 -12.47 14.94 14.77
C CYS A 186 -12.67 16.38 14.25
N ASN A 187 -12.97 16.52 12.96
CA ASN A 187 -13.31 17.78 12.31
C ASN A 187 -14.69 17.66 11.66
N ASN A 188 -15.35 18.79 11.41
CA ASN A 188 -16.56 18.80 10.60
C ASN A 188 -16.24 18.33 9.17
N LEU A 189 -17.09 17.47 8.63
CA LEU A 189 -16.99 17.00 7.25
C LEU A 189 -17.28 18.16 6.27
N ASN A 190 -16.44 18.32 5.25
CA ASN A 190 -16.69 19.30 4.19
C ASN A 190 -17.64 18.76 3.11
N ASN A 191 -17.69 17.44 2.93
CA ASN A 191 -18.53 16.75 1.97
C ASN A 191 -18.74 15.28 2.40
N SER A 192 -19.65 14.56 1.73
CA SER A 192 -19.92 13.14 2.04
C SER A 192 -18.78 12.21 1.64
N VAL A 193 -17.95 12.59 0.67
CA VAL A 193 -16.83 11.79 0.16
C VAL A 193 -15.79 11.56 1.26
N GLU A 194 -15.49 12.55 2.10
CA GLU A 194 -14.56 12.39 3.22
C GLU A 194 -14.95 11.24 4.17
N LEU A 195 -16.24 11.10 4.48
CA LEU A 195 -16.74 10.00 5.31
C LEU A 195 -16.73 8.67 4.55
N LYS A 196 -17.13 8.68 3.27
CA LYS A 196 -17.15 7.47 2.43
C LYS A 196 -15.74 6.90 2.23
N ASP A 197 -14.75 7.76 2.00
CA ASP A 197 -13.34 7.37 1.89
C ASP A 197 -12.81 6.80 3.20
N TYR A 198 -13.12 7.42 4.34
CA TYR A 198 -12.76 6.90 5.65
C TYR A 198 -13.35 5.50 5.92
N LEU A 199 -14.63 5.30 5.57
CA LEU A 199 -15.31 4.02 5.69
C LEU A 199 -14.72 2.98 4.74
N SER A 200 -14.47 3.34 3.48
CA SER A 200 -13.82 2.49 2.48
C SER A 200 -12.44 2.01 2.96
N LEU A 201 -11.60 2.92 3.47
CA LEU A 201 -10.31 2.58 4.08
C LEU A 201 -10.45 1.69 5.33
N THR A 202 -11.56 1.81 6.04
CA THR A 202 -11.85 0.97 7.20
C THR A 202 -12.23 -0.45 6.79
N TYR A 203 -13.13 -0.63 5.83
CA TYR A 203 -13.53 -1.96 5.34
C TYR A 203 -12.40 -2.67 4.61
N THR A 204 -11.71 -1.97 3.71
CA THR A 204 -10.56 -2.53 2.99
C THR A 204 -9.43 -2.92 3.96
N GLY A 205 -9.18 -2.12 5.00
CA GLY A 205 -8.24 -2.48 6.06
C GLY A 205 -8.68 -3.71 6.87
N ALA A 206 -9.97 -3.81 7.20
CA ALA A 206 -10.50 -4.97 7.92
C ALA A 206 -10.35 -6.25 7.10
N ALA A 207 -10.65 -6.21 5.80
CA ALA A 207 -10.46 -7.33 4.87
C ALA A 207 -8.97 -7.69 4.70
N GLN A 208 -8.12 -6.69 4.43
CA GLN A 208 -6.68 -6.88 4.18
C GLN A 208 -5.95 -7.55 5.35
N TYR A 209 -6.33 -7.23 6.59
CA TYR A 209 -5.69 -7.78 7.78
C TYR A 209 -6.52 -8.84 8.48
N ASN A 210 -7.53 -9.42 7.81
CA ASN A 210 -8.48 -10.38 8.36
C ASN A 210 -7.81 -11.67 8.85
N ARG A 211 -7.39 -11.73 10.11
CA ARG A 211 -6.59 -12.85 10.63
C ARG A 211 -6.86 -13.15 12.11
N PRO A 212 -6.58 -14.39 12.58
CA PRO A 212 -6.68 -14.73 14.00
C PRO A 212 -5.77 -13.88 14.89
N PRO A 213 -6.13 -13.70 16.18
CA PRO A 213 -7.39 -14.17 16.81
C PRO A 213 -8.60 -13.29 16.46
N ASN A 214 -8.36 -12.06 15.99
CA ASN A 214 -9.37 -11.03 15.85
C ASN A 214 -9.79 -10.91 14.39
N PHE A 215 -10.57 -11.86 13.87
CA PHE A 215 -11.11 -11.82 12.50
C PHE A 215 -11.89 -10.52 12.24
N GLN A 216 -11.23 -9.52 11.67
CA GLN A 216 -11.68 -8.13 11.66
C GLN A 216 -12.98 -7.95 10.90
N VAL A 217 -13.14 -8.64 9.77
CA VAL A 217 -14.39 -8.64 9.00
C VAL A 217 -15.54 -9.21 9.85
N THR A 218 -15.31 -10.34 10.51
CA THR A 218 -16.30 -10.96 11.41
C THR A 218 -16.66 -10.05 12.57
N MET A 219 -15.70 -9.34 13.17
CA MET A 219 -15.97 -8.40 14.25
C MET A 219 -16.86 -7.25 13.79
N VAL A 220 -16.53 -6.61 12.66
CA VAL A 220 -17.35 -5.53 12.08
C VAL A 220 -18.76 -6.02 11.81
N CYS A 221 -18.91 -7.17 11.15
CA CYS A 221 -20.23 -7.69 10.80
C CYS A 221 -21.06 -8.10 12.01
N ARG A 222 -20.45 -8.75 13.02
CA ARG A 222 -21.17 -9.06 14.27
C ARG A 222 -21.73 -7.83 14.95
N SER A 223 -21.00 -6.71 14.93
CA SER A 223 -21.48 -5.45 15.53
C SER A 223 -22.54 -4.74 14.68
N ILE A 224 -22.47 -4.83 13.35
CA ILE A 224 -23.52 -4.31 12.45
C ILE A 224 -24.83 -5.09 12.61
N ASP A 225 -24.75 -6.42 12.60
CA ASP A 225 -25.92 -7.29 12.70
C ASP A 225 -26.51 -7.29 14.11
N GLY A 226 -25.64 -7.31 15.14
CA GLY A 226 -26.01 -7.35 16.56
C GLY A 226 -26.41 -6.01 17.18
N ALA A 227 -26.53 -4.94 16.38
CA ALA A 227 -27.03 -3.67 16.88
C ALA A 227 -28.49 -3.79 17.36
N SER A 228 -28.84 -3.05 18.42
CA SER A 228 -30.17 -3.08 19.04
C SER A 228 -31.29 -2.86 18.02
N GLU A 229 -32.43 -3.50 18.25
CA GLU A 229 -33.63 -3.32 17.45
C GLU A 229 -34.02 -1.82 17.38
N GLY A 230 -34.41 -1.35 16.18
CA GLY A 230 -34.66 0.07 15.91
C GLY A 230 -33.42 0.91 15.59
N THR A 231 -32.20 0.38 15.69
CA THR A 231 -31.00 1.09 15.21
C THR A 231 -31.02 1.19 13.70
N ASP A 232 -30.99 2.42 13.18
CA ASP A 232 -30.95 2.69 11.74
C ASP A 232 -29.61 2.26 11.09
N ILE A 233 -29.54 2.35 9.76
CA ILE A 233 -28.38 1.92 8.96
C ILE A 233 -27.10 2.62 9.43
N LEU A 234 -27.10 3.94 9.60
CA LEU A 234 -25.90 4.69 9.96
C LEU A 234 -25.44 4.40 11.40
N GLY A 235 -26.39 4.13 12.31
CA GLY A 235 -26.08 3.66 13.66
C GLY A 235 -25.41 2.29 13.67
N ARG A 236 -25.88 1.37 12.82
CA ARG A 236 -25.26 0.05 12.63
C ARG A 236 -23.84 0.16 12.09
N ILE A 237 -23.62 1.01 11.07
CA ILE A 237 -22.28 1.27 10.54
C ILE A 237 -21.36 1.85 11.62
N TYR A 238 -21.85 2.80 12.42
CA TYR A 238 -21.07 3.36 13.52
C TYR A 238 -20.66 2.30 14.54
N ALA A 239 -21.55 1.35 14.89
CA ALA A 239 -21.22 0.23 15.77
C ALA A 239 -20.08 -0.64 15.18
N GLY A 240 -20.13 -0.92 13.88
CA GLY A 240 -19.05 -1.63 13.17
C GLY A 240 -17.71 -0.89 13.16
N ILE A 241 -17.70 0.44 13.06
CA ILE A 241 -16.47 1.24 13.20
C ILE A 241 -15.91 1.12 14.61
N VAL A 242 -16.75 1.28 15.63
CA VAL A 242 -16.34 1.22 17.03
C VAL A 242 -15.74 -0.15 17.37
N SER A 243 -16.31 -1.24 16.86
CA SER A 243 -15.75 -2.58 17.09
C SER A 243 -14.38 -2.79 16.45
N TYR A 244 -14.11 -2.19 15.30
CA TYR A 244 -12.84 -2.36 14.59
C TYR A 244 -11.76 -1.36 15.03
N ARG A 245 -12.11 -0.10 15.26
CA ARG A 245 -11.17 0.99 15.58
C ARG A 245 -11.02 1.26 17.08
N GLY A 246 -11.88 0.66 17.90
CA GLY A 246 -12.06 0.94 19.32
C GLY A 246 -12.89 2.19 19.56
N ASN A 247 -13.55 2.29 20.72
CA ASN A 247 -14.34 3.47 21.09
C ASN A 247 -13.41 4.66 21.42
N ARG A 248 -13.31 5.60 20.48
CA ARG A 248 -12.46 6.79 20.59
C ARG A 248 -13.30 8.05 20.86
N SER A 249 -12.64 9.09 21.37
CA SER A 249 -13.23 10.43 21.49
C SER A 249 -13.64 10.99 20.14
N CYS A 250 -12.81 10.81 19.11
CA CYS A 250 -13.13 11.09 17.72
C CYS A 250 -12.34 10.21 16.74
N TYR A 251 -12.78 10.18 15.47
CA TYR A 251 -12.10 9.51 14.36
C TYR A 251 -11.62 10.54 13.34
N ASN A 252 -10.33 10.48 13.01
CA ASN A 252 -9.77 11.36 11.99
C ASN A 252 -10.09 10.81 10.60
N THR A 253 -10.93 11.55 9.86
CA THR A 253 -11.34 11.24 8.50
C THR A 253 -10.41 11.83 7.45
N THR A 254 -9.52 12.75 7.83
CA THR A 254 -8.56 13.34 6.90
C THR A 254 -7.28 12.51 6.84
N SER A 255 -6.80 12.24 5.63
CA SER A 255 -5.49 11.62 5.42
C SER A 255 -4.39 12.65 5.67
N SER A 256 -3.56 12.44 6.70
CA SER A 256 -2.36 13.24 6.88
C SER A 256 -1.31 12.88 5.82
N LEU A 257 -0.75 13.91 5.17
CA LEU A 257 0.37 13.74 4.26
C LEU A 257 1.63 13.42 5.09
N THR A 258 2.13 12.20 4.94
CA THR A 258 3.43 11.75 5.44
C THR A 258 4.41 11.63 4.27
N GLU A 259 5.71 11.67 4.53
CA GLU A 259 6.74 11.44 3.51
C GLU A 259 6.55 10.11 2.75
N ILE A 260 6.05 9.07 3.44
CA ILE A 260 5.70 7.78 2.83
C ILE A 260 4.55 7.96 1.84
N SER A 261 3.49 8.67 2.23
CA SER A 261 2.35 8.94 1.34
C SER A 261 2.73 9.80 0.14
N VAL A 262 3.65 10.76 0.33
CA VAL A 262 4.14 11.63 -0.76
C VAL A 262 4.97 10.80 -1.75
N GLY A 263 5.91 10.00 -1.27
CA GLY A 263 6.72 9.13 -2.12
C GLY A 263 5.87 8.10 -2.87
N TRP A 264 4.95 7.42 -2.17
CA TRP A 264 4.06 6.45 -2.82
C TRP A 264 3.17 7.11 -3.88
N LYS A 265 2.61 8.30 -3.59
CA LYS A 265 1.82 9.06 -4.56
C LYS A 265 2.64 9.45 -5.80
N TRP A 266 3.91 9.82 -5.61
CA TRP A 266 4.83 10.06 -6.73
C TRP A 266 5.01 8.80 -7.59
N GLN A 267 5.28 7.65 -6.96
CA GLN A 267 5.46 6.39 -7.67
C GLN A 267 4.20 5.97 -8.43
N VAL A 268 3.02 6.02 -7.81
CA VAL A 268 1.76 5.65 -8.48
C VAL A 268 1.47 6.51 -9.70
N ASN A 269 1.82 7.80 -9.67
CA ASN A 269 1.63 8.69 -10.82
C ASN A 269 2.66 8.45 -11.96
N PHE A 270 3.75 7.73 -11.68
CA PHE A 270 4.85 7.47 -12.63
C PHE A 270 4.95 5.99 -13.06
N ILE A 271 4.34 5.06 -12.34
CA ILE A 271 4.31 3.64 -12.70
C ILE A 271 3.54 3.38 -14.02
N PRO A 272 2.44 4.09 -14.37
CA PRO A 272 1.74 3.91 -15.65
C PRO A 272 2.53 4.35 -16.90
N SER A 273 3.56 5.20 -16.75
CA SER A 273 4.35 5.69 -17.90
C SER A 273 5.47 4.73 -18.32
N ILE A 274 5.71 3.66 -17.56
CA ILE A 274 6.68 2.62 -17.92
C ILE A 274 6.06 1.53 -18.80
N SER A 275 4.74 1.25 -18.70
CA SER A 275 4.06 0.27 -19.56
C SER A 275 3.70 0.81 -20.95
N SER A 276 3.44 2.11 -21.07
CA SER A 276 2.87 2.74 -22.27
C SER A 276 3.87 3.39 -23.22
N GLY A 277 5.16 3.47 -22.86
CA GLY A 277 6.18 4.13 -23.71
C GLY A 277 5.88 5.60 -24.02
N GLN A 278 4.96 6.23 -23.27
CA GLN A 278 4.47 7.57 -23.54
C GLN A 278 4.86 8.49 -22.39
N LEU A 279 5.77 9.43 -22.68
CA LEU A 279 6.15 10.49 -21.74
C LEU A 279 4.90 11.32 -21.41
N PRO A 280 4.59 11.56 -20.12
CA PRO A 280 3.51 12.47 -19.76
C PRO A 280 3.86 13.89 -20.22
N SER A 281 2.94 14.53 -20.92
CA SER A 281 2.97 15.94 -21.27
C SER A 281 2.88 16.80 -20.01
N ILE A 282 4.01 17.03 -19.33
CA ILE A 282 4.09 18.05 -18.28
C ILE A 282 4.26 19.40 -18.99
N ASN A 283 3.24 20.24 -18.86
CA ASN A 283 3.20 21.58 -19.44
C ASN A 283 4.18 22.48 -18.68
N TYR A 284 5.44 22.51 -19.11
CA TYR A 284 6.41 23.49 -18.63
C TYR A 284 6.24 24.79 -19.43
N GLY A 285 6.11 25.90 -18.70
CA GLY A 285 6.36 27.25 -19.23
C GLY A 285 7.75 27.37 -19.88
N PRO A 286 8.03 28.51 -20.52
CA PRO A 286 8.52 28.60 -21.90
C PRO A 286 9.77 27.76 -22.20
N LYS A 287 9.66 27.04 -23.32
CA LYS A 287 10.63 26.14 -23.96
C LYS A 287 12.05 26.72 -24.00
N THR A 288 12.98 26.10 -23.29
CA THR A 288 14.40 26.09 -23.67
C THR A 288 14.65 24.87 -24.53
N LYS A 289 14.96 25.10 -25.82
CA LYS A 289 15.40 24.08 -26.77
C LYS A 289 16.67 23.41 -26.24
N ILE A 290 16.64 22.10 -26.05
CA ILE A 290 17.87 21.30 -26.00
C ILE A 290 18.13 20.80 -27.41
N VAL A 291 19.33 21.13 -27.89
CA VAL A 291 19.87 20.77 -29.20
C VAL A 291 20.21 19.28 -29.18
N ASN A 292 19.77 18.56 -30.21
CA ASN A 292 20.22 17.19 -30.48
C ASN A 292 21.65 17.25 -31.01
N GLU A 293 22.56 16.49 -30.42
CA GLU A 293 23.70 15.93 -31.15
C GLU A 293 23.85 14.45 -30.79
N ALA A 294 24.31 13.72 -31.81
CA ALA A 294 24.16 12.29 -32.07
C ALA A 294 25.06 11.37 -31.25
#